data_AF-A0A4P9K4S1-F1
#
_entry.id   AF-A0A4P9K4S1-F1
#
_cell.length_a   1.000
_cell.length_b   1.000
_cell.length_c   1.000
_cell.angle_alpha   90.00
_cell.angle_beta   90.00
_cell.angle_gamma   90.00
#
_symmetry.space_group_name_H-M   'P 1'
#
loop_
_entity.id
_entity.type
_entity.pdbx_description
1 polymer ?
#
loop_
_entity_poly.entity_id
_entity_poly.type
_entity_poly.pdbx_seq_one_letter_code
_entity_poly.pdbx_strand_id
1 'polypeptide(L)'
;MQKTTVGWKEHVALPGLNLNLECKVDTGAKNSALHAFDVHSFRKKGKKWVRFSIHTNPDNLEEFVECEAEVIDTRPVTNSGGVAQKRYFIKTELHIGEDRFPVEMSLTRRDNMAFRMLLGRTALRKGNFLVDSSAEYLKGKPK
;
A
#
# COMPACT_ATOMS: atom_id res chain seq x y z
N MET A 1 -23.62 -4.92 11.89
CA MET A 1 -23.33 -4.09 10.69
C MET A 1 -23.00 -5.02 9.54
N GLN A 2 -23.56 -4.77 8.35
CA GLN A 2 -23.22 -5.53 7.14
C GLN A 2 -21.78 -5.20 6.73
N LYS A 3 -20.98 -6.21 6.39
CA LYS A 3 -19.62 -6.01 5.88
C LYS A 3 -19.69 -5.64 4.40
N THR A 4 -18.82 -4.74 3.98
CA THR A 4 -18.66 -4.41 2.55
C THR A 4 -17.75 -5.46 1.91
N THR A 5 -18.15 -6.01 0.77
CA THR A 5 -17.31 -7.00 0.06
C THR A 5 -16.32 -6.30 -0.86
N VAL A 6 -15.08 -6.78 -0.89
CA VAL A 6 -14.02 -6.41 -1.84
C VAL A 6 -13.54 -7.66 -2.56
N GLY A 7 -13.11 -7.52 -3.81
CA GLY A 7 -12.44 -8.58 -4.56
C GLY A 7 -11.04 -8.86 -4.03
N TRP A 8 -10.41 -9.93 -4.54
CA TRP A 8 -9.00 -10.22 -4.23
C TRP A 8 -8.03 -9.23 -4.91
N LYS A 9 -8.52 -8.51 -5.92
CA LYS A 9 -7.86 -7.40 -6.62
C LYS A 9 -8.79 -6.19 -6.65
N GLU A 10 -8.27 -5.01 -6.31
CA GLU A 10 -9.06 -3.77 -6.25
C GLU A 10 -8.27 -2.56 -6.75
N HIS A 11 -8.99 -1.57 -7.30
CA HIS A 11 -8.43 -0.24 -7.55
C HIS A 11 -8.44 0.59 -6.27
N VAL A 12 -7.32 1.24 -5.99
CA VAL A 12 -7.16 2.11 -4.83
C VAL A 12 -6.44 3.41 -5.19
N ALA A 13 -6.76 4.47 -4.45
CA ALA A 13 -6.07 5.73 -4.53
C ALA A 13 -5.42 6.08 -3.19
N LEU A 14 -4.23 6.68 -3.27
CA LEU A 14 -3.49 7.24 -2.14
C LEU A 14 -3.27 8.73 -2.45
N PRO A 15 -4.28 9.60 -2.28
CA PRO A 15 -4.22 10.99 -2.76
C PRO A 15 -3.06 11.79 -2.15
N GLY A 16 -2.71 11.51 -0.89
CA GLY A 16 -1.55 12.14 -0.24
C GLY A 16 -0.20 11.80 -0.88
N LEU A 17 -0.16 10.79 -1.75
CA LEU A 17 1.01 10.39 -2.53
C LEU A 17 0.83 10.62 -4.04
N ASN A 18 -0.31 11.16 -4.48
CA ASN A 18 -0.69 11.29 -5.89
C ASN A 18 -0.63 9.96 -6.66
N LEU A 19 -1.17 8.90 -6.06
CA LEU A 19 -1.09 7.55 -6.60
C LEU A 19 -2.48 6.96 -6.84
N ASN A 20 -2.65 6.33 -8.01
CA ASN A 20 -3.76 5.45 -8.35
C ASN A 20 -3.18 4.12 -8.84
N LEU A 21 -3.58 3.02 -8.22
CA LEU A 21 -2.97 1.71 -8.49
C LEU A 21 -3.93 0.56 -8.24
N GLU A 22 -3.61 -0.57 -8.86
CA GLU A 22 -4.19 -1.86 -8.50
C GLU A 22 -3.46 -2.42 -7.28
N CYS A 23 -4.23 -2.90 -6.31
CA CYS A 23 -3.70 -3.60 -5.16
C CYS A 23 -4.21 -5.04 -5.13
N LYS A 24 -3.39 -5.91 -4.54
CA LYS A 24 -3.85 -7.24 -4.12
C LYS A 24 -4.37 -7.16 -2.70
N VAL A 25 -5.58 -7.63 -2.48
CA VAL A 25 -6.15 -7.82 -1.14
C VAL A 25 -5.55 -9.10 -0.55
N ASP A 26 -4.73 -8.95 0.49
CA ASP A 26 -3.88 -10.03 0.99
C ASP A 26 -4.20 -10.34 2.45
N THR A 27 -5.05 -11.34 2.66
CA THR A 27 -5.40 -11.83 4.00
C THR A 27 -4.24 -12.53 4.70
N GLY A 28 -3.16 -12.89 4.00
CA GLY A 28 -1.91 -13.42 4.58
C GLY A 28 -1.03 -12.33 5.20
N ALA A 29 -1.11 -11.10 4.70
CA ALA A 29 -0.35 -9.97 5.22
C ALA A 29 -1.03 -9.31 6.44
N LYS A 30 -0.26 -9.09 7.52
CA LYS A 30 -0.76 -8.30 8.68
C LYS A 30 -0.95 -6.83 8.31
N ASN A 31 0.12 -6.20 7.81
CA ASN A 31 0.15 -4.80 7.43
C ASN A 31 0.12 -4.66 5.92
N SER A 32 -0.45 -3.56 5.42
CA SER A 32 -0.34 -3.20 4.01
C SER A 32 1.11 -2.88 3.65
N ALA A 33 1.46 -3.08 2.39
CA ALA A 33 2.81 -2.81 1.89
C ALA A 33 2.75 -2.13 0.52
N LEU A 34 3.64 -1.18 0.30
CA LEU A 34 3.80 -0.47 -0.96
C LEU A 34 5.18 -0.81 -1.52
N HIS A 35 5.21 -1.26 -2.77
CA HIS A 35 6.45 -1.56 -3.47
C HIS A 35 7.09 -0.27 -3.95
N ALA A 36 8.24 0.05 -3.36
CA ALA A 36 8.97 1.28 -3.63
C ALA A 36 10.44 1.03 -4.00
N PHE A 37 10.99 1.90 -4.83
CA PHE A 37 12.40 1.98 -5.19
C PHE A 37 12.97 3.37 -4.87
N ASP A 38 14.30 3.53 -4.97
CA ASP A 38 15.02 4.76 -4.61
C ASP A 38 14.60 5.36 -3.27
N VAL A 39 14.58 4.50 -2.25
CA VAL A 39 14.11 4.85 -0.91
C VAL A 39 15.21 5.55 -0.12
N HIS A 40 15.06 6.86 0.09
CA HIS A 40 16.02 7.69 0.82
C HIS A 40 15.36 8.41 1.98
N SER A 41 15.91 8.26 3.20
CA SER A 41 15.42 9.00 4.36
C SER A 41 16.11 10.35 4.49
N PHE A 42 15.35 11.38 4.89
CA PHE A 42 15.87 12.72 5.15
C PHE A 42 15.17 13.35 6.36
N ARG A 43 15.61 14.53 6.77
CA ARG A 43 14.94 15.32 7.82
C ARG A 43 14.26 16.55 7.22
N LYS A 44 13.00 16.79 7.61
CA LYS A 44 12.20 17.95 7.21
C LYS A 44 11.52 18.50 8.46
N LYS A 45 11.80 19.76 8.80
CA LYS A 45 11.26 20.42 10.02
C LYS A 45 11.45 19.59 11.31
N GLY A 46 12.65 19.02 11.49
CA GLY A 46 13.00 18.20 12.67
C GLY A 46 12.42 16.77 12.68
N LYS A 47 11.53 16.42 11.74
CA LYS A 47 10.92 15.09 11.64
C LYS A 47 11.65 14.21 10.63
N LYS A 48 11.58 12.90 10.80
CA LYS A 48 12.12 11.92 9.84
C LYS A 48 11.12 11.73 8.70
N TRP A 49 11.59 11.89 7.48
CA TRP A 49 10.84 11.70 6.25
C TRP A 49 11.53 10.66 5.36
N VAL A 50 10.78 10.13 4.41
CA VAL A 50 11.28 9.23 3.38
C VAL A 50 10.80 9.71 2.02
N ARG A 51 11.72 9.80 1.08
CA ARG A 51 11.48 9.97 -0.35
C ARG A 51 11.62 8.62 -1.02
N PHE A 52 10.72 8.30 -1.94
CA PHE A 52 10.70 7.03 -2.63
C PHE A 52 9.92 7.14 -3.93
N SER A 53 10.19 6.26 -4.87
CA SER A 53 9.53 6.22 -6.17
C SER A 53 8.67 4.96 -6.31
N ILE A 54 7.56 5.10 -7.01
CA ILE A 54 6.61 4.01 -7.30
C ILE A 54 6.41 3.94 -8.81
N HIS A 55 6.67 2.78 -9.41
CA HIS A 55 6.30 2.54 -10.81
C HIS A 55 4.78 2.45 -10.92
N THR A 56 4.18 3.32 -11.73
CA THR A 56 2.72 3.35 -11.96
C THR A 56 2.29 2.40 -13.06
N ASN A 57 3.21 2.02 -13.94
CA ASN A 57 2.98 1.06 -15.01
C ASN A 57 3.87 -0.19 -14.79
N PRO A 58 3.29 -1.40 -14.68
CA PRO A 58 4.06 -2.63 -14.61
C PRO A 58 4.90 -2.92 -15.87
N ASP A 59 4.40 -2.50 -17.04
CA ASP A 59 5.01 -2.78 -18.34
C ASP A 59 6.01 -1.69 -18.78
N ASN A 60 5.98 -0.52 -18.13
CA ASN A 60 6.91 0.57 -18.38
C ASN A 60 7.53 1.07 -17.06
N LEU A 61 8.77 0.66 -16.79
CA LEU A 61 9.49 1.08 -15.58
C LEU A 61 10.00 2.53 -15.64
N GLU A 62 9.95 3.18 -16.81
CA GLU A 62 10.29 4.62 -16.92
C GLU A 62 9.16 5.50 -16.36
N GLU A 63 7.94 4.96 -16.25
CA GLU A 63 6.80 5.66 -15.65
C GLU A 63 6.76 5.44 -14.14
N PHE A 64 7.11 6.48 -13.39
CA PHE A 64 7.06 6.48 -11.94
C PHE A 64 6.60 7.80 -11.34
N VAL A 65 6.12 7.73 -10.10
CA VAL A 65 5.77 8.88 -9.27
C VAL A 65 6.72 8.92 -8.07
N GLU A 66 7.39 10.07 -7.89
CA GLU A 66 8.16 10.35 -6.68
C GLU A 66 7.22 10.81 -5.55
N CYS A 67 7.40 10.22 -4.38
CA CYS A 67 6.58 10.42 -3.20
C CYS A 67 7.44 10.85 -2.02
N GLU A 68 6.90 11.72 -1.15
CA GLU A 68 7.46 12.03 0.16
C GLU A 68 6.44 11.76 1.26
N ALA A 69 6.86 11.12 2.35
CA ALA A 69 6.00 10.94 3.53
C ALA A 69 6.79 11.01 4.85
N GLU A 70 6.11 11.45 5.91
CA GLU A 70 6.61 11.36 7.27
C GLU A 70 6.73 9.88 7.68
N VAL A 71 7.87 9.50 8.25
CA VAL A 71 8.10 8.15 8.78
C VAL A 71 7.49 8.06 10.17
N ILE A 72 6.44 7.26 10.32
CA ILE A 72 5.77 7.07 11.61
C ILE A 72 6.42 5.97 12.46
N ASP A 73 7.10 5.02 11.82
CA ASP A 73 7.80 3.92 12.50
C ASP A 73 8.88 3.31 11.59
N THR A 74 9.85 2.63 12.17
CA THR A 74 10.82 1.81 11.45
C THR A 74 11.05 0.49 12.20
N ARG A 75 10.51 -0.61 11.68
CA ARG A 75 10.50 -1.92 12.36
C ARG A 75 10.81 -3.08 11.41
N PRO A 76 11.32 -4.22 11.93
CA PRO A 76 11.51 -5.42 11.13
C PRO A 76 10.16 -5.99 10.66
N VAL A 77 10.12 -6.46 9.41
CA VAL A 77 9.00 -7.16 8.81
C VAL A 77 9.53 -8.44 8.19
N THR A 78 8.99 -9.58 8.62
CA THR A 78 9.32 -10.90 8.09
C THR A 78 8.49 -11.17 6.85
N ASN A 79 9.14 -11.53 5.75
CA ASN A 79 8.46 -11.97 4.54
C ASN A 79 7.99 -13.44 4.65
N SER A 80 7.28 -13.93 3.64
CA SER A 80 6.82 -15.32 3.59
C SER A 80 7.96 -16.36 3.55
N GLY A 81 9.17 -15.95 3.18
CA GLY A 81 10.37 -16.80 3.21
C GLY A 81 11.13 -16.78 4.55
N GLY A 82 10.57 -16.16 5.60
CA GLY A 82 11.19 -16.11 6.92
C GLY A 82 12.28 -15.04 7.08
N VAL A 83 12.59 -14.27 6.03
CA VAL A 83 13.63 -13.24 6.08
C VAL A 83 13.06 -11.94 6.63
N ALA A 84 13.66 -11.44 7.70
CA ALA A 84 13.31 -10.16 8.30
C ALA A 84 14.07 -9.00 7.64
N GLN A 85 13.37 -7.92 7.32
CA GLN A 85 13.96 -6.69 6.81
C GLN A 85 13.40 -5.49 7.56
N LYS A 86 14.27 -4.53 7.90
CA LYS A 86 13.85 -3.27 8.52
C LYS A 86 13.16 -2.41 7.46
N ARG A 87 11.92 -1.98 7.72
CA ARG A 87 11.12 -1.20 6.77
C ARG A 87 10.63 0.10 7.39
N TYR A 88 10.55 1.14 6.56
CA TYR A 88 9.85 2.37 6.90
C TYR A 88 8.36 2.16 6.85
N PHE A 89 7.65 2.69 7.84
CA PHE A 89 6.20 2.78 7.84
C PHE A 89 5.77 4.23 7.65
N ILE A 90 4.82 4.42 6.76
CA ILE A 90 4.18 5.71 6.48
C ILE A 90 2.68 5.59 6.76
N LYS A 91 2.03 6.73 6.97
CA LYS A 91 0.58 6.83 7.09
C LYS A 91 0.05 7.66 5.93
N THR A 92 -0.98 7.16 5.27
CA THR A 92 -1.66 7.88 4.18
C THR A 92 -3.16 7.56 4.19
N GLU A 93 -3.96 8.38 3.54
CA GLU A 93 -5.37 8.08 3.31
C GLU A 93 -5.51 7.07 2.16
N LEU A 94 -6.31 6.03 2.37
CA LEU A 94 -6.67 5.05 1.36
C LEU A 94 -8.09 5.34 0.89
N HIS A 95 -8.28 5.41 -0.44
CA HIS A 95 -9.60 5.40 -1.06
C HIS A 95 -9.81 4.08 -1.79
N ILE A 96 -10.95 3.42 -1.54
CA ILE A 96 -11.37 2.18 -2.19
C ILE A 96 -12.88 2.22 -2.40
N GLY A 97 -13.32 2.40 -3.65
CA GLY A 97 -14.70 2.78 -3.95
C GLY A 97 -15.10 4.06 -3.20
N GLU A 98 -16.12 3.96 -2.35
CA GLU A 98 -16.62 5.09 -1.52
C GLU A 98 -15.95 5.17 -0.14
N ASP A 99 -15.21 4.14 0.25
CA ASP A 99 -14.59 4.05 1.56
C ASP A 99 -13.28 4.85 1.61
N ARG A 100 -13.16 5.73 2.60
CA ARG A 100 -11.99 6.60 2.82
C ARG A 100 -11.50 6.49 4.25
N PHE A 101 -10.28 6.01 4.46
CA PHE A 101 -9.74 5.89 5.81
C PHE A 101 -8.20 5.87 5.83
N PRO A 102 -7.57 6.32 6.93
CA PRO A 102 -6.12 6.31 7.03
C PRO A 102 -5.60 4.89 7.24
N VAL A 103 -4.54 4.54 6.53
CA VAL A 103 -3.83 3.26 6.64
C VAL A 103 -2.36 3.47 6.95
N GLU A 104 -1.77 2.50 7.65
CA GLU A 104 -0.32 2.38 7.76
C GLU A 104 0.18 1.37 6.73
N MET A 105 1.28 1.70 6.06
CA MET A 105 1.90 0.80 5.10
C MET A 105 3.42 0.80 5.20
N SER A 106 4.01 -0.38 5.02
CA SER A 106 5.46 -0.52 4.94
C SER A 106 5.96 -0.26 3.51
N LEU A 107 7.04 0.49 3.37
CA LEU A 107 7.78 0.59 2.11
C LEU A 107 8.70 -0.61 1.95
N THR A 108 8.67 -1.26 0.78
CA THR A 108 9.49 -2.45 0.51
C THR A 108 9.92 -2.52 -0.95
N ARG A 109 11.12 -3.04 -1.20
CA ARG A 109 11.57 -3.39 -2.54
C ARG A 109 11.18 -4.85 -2.84
N ARG A 110 10.40 -5.08 -3.90
CA ARG A 110 9.81 -6.37 -4.31
C ARG A 110 9.68 -6.43 -5.84
N ASP A 111 10.83 -6.34 -6.49
CA ASP A 111 10.95 -6.14 -7.95
C ASP A 111 10.23 -7.24 -8.77
N ASN A 112 10.06 -8.44 -8.22
CA ASN A 112 9.41 -9.58 -8.89
C ASN A 112 7.89 -9.72 -8.59
N MET A 113 7.22 -8.70 -8.05
CA MET A 113 5.79 -8.78 -7.76
C MET A 113 4.91 -8.07 -8.80
N ALA A 114 3.85 -8.75 -9.21
CA ALA A 114 2.82 -8.23 -10.13
C ALA A 114 2.04 -7.02 -9.57
N PHE A 115 1.97 -6.86 -8.24
CA PHE A 115 1.21 -5.79 -7.60
C PHE A 115 2.13 -4.81 -6.89
N ARG A 116 1.90 -3.51 -7.14
CA ARG A 116 2.64 -2.43 -6.46
C ARG A 116 2.16 -2.20 -5.03
N MET A 117 0.98 -2.70 -4.67
CA MET A 117 0.46 -2.60 -3.31
C MET A 117 -0.21 -3.89 -2.84
N LEU A 118 0.00 -4.22 -1.57
CA LEU A 118 -0.74 -5.23 -0.82
C LEU A 118 -1.62 -4.55 0.23
N LEU A 119 -2.90 -4.89 0.26
CA LEU A 119 -3.84 -4.46 1.29
C LEU A 119 -3.97 -5.54 2.37
N GLY A 120 -3.36 -5.30 3.53
CA GLY A 120 -3.26 -6.29 4.62
C GLY A 120 -4.45 -6.27 5.59
N ARG A 121 -4.52 -7.27 6.47
CA ARG A 121 -5.61 -7.48 7.44
C ARG A 121 -5.91 -6.28 8.34
N THR A 122 -4.90 -5.48 8.72
CA THR A 122 -5.14 -4.27 9.54
C THR A 122 -6.02 -3.26 8.79
N ALA A 123 -5.78 -3.05 7.50
CA ALA A 123 -6.61 -2.16 6.69
C ALA A 123 -7.98 -2.78 6.39
N LEU A 124 -8.05 -4.08 6.11
CA LEU A 124 -9.31 -4.79 5.88
C LEU A 124 -10.25 -4.74 7.09
N ARG A 125 -9.72 -4.90 8.30
CA ARG A 125 -10.49 -4.74 9.54
C ARG A 125 -11.01 -3.32 9.72
N LYS A 126 -10.19 -2.32 9.36
CA LYS A 126 -10.56 -0.91 9.48
C LYS A 126 -11.66 -0.49 8.51
N GLY A 127 -11.63 -0.98 7.28
CA GLY A 127 -12.69 -0.78 6.29
C GLY A 127 -13.89 -1.71 6.47
N ASN A 128 -13.88 -2.59 7.48
CA ASN A 128 -14.92 -3.60 7.70
C ASN A 128 -15.21 -4.48 6.47
N PHE A 129 -14.14 -4.92 5.79
CA PHE A 129 -14.24 -5.66 4.53
C PHE A 129 -14.34 -7.18 4.69
N LEU A 130 -15.14 -7.79 3.81
CA LEU A 130 -15.09 -9.22 3.49
C LEU A 130 -14.38 -9.38 2.14
N VAL A 131 -13.51 -10.38 2.01
CA VAL A 131 -12.77 -10.62 0.77
C VAL A 131 -13.45 -11.74 -0.02
N ASP A 132 -13.87 -11.44 -1.24
CA ASP A 132 -14.31 -12.43 -2.21
C ASP A 132 -13.13 -12.81 -3.11
N SER A 133 -12.63 -14.04 -2.93
CA SER A 133 -11.50 -14.55 -3.72
C SER A 133 -11.85 -14.89 -5.16
N SER A 134 -13.14 -14.92 -5.52
CA SER A 134 -13.62 -15.22 -6.86
C SER A 134 -13.87 -13.97 -7.71
N ALA A 135 -13.81 -12.78 -7.11
CA ALA A 135 -14.15 -11.52 -7.76
C ALA A 135 -13.00 -10.52 -7.74
N GLU A 136 -13.03 -9.58 -8.69
CA GLU A 136 -12.09 -8.48 -8.85
C GLU A 136 -12.86 -7.16 -9.04
N TYR A 137 -12.27 -6.06 -8.56
CA TYR A 137 -12.75 -4.68 -8.74
C TYR A 137 -14.21 -4.43 -8.32
N LEU A 138 -14.68 -5.09 -7.25
CA LEU A 138 -16.05 -4.95 -6.77
C LEU A 138 -16.37 -3.53 -6.32
N LYS A 139 -15.34 -2.73 -6.00
CA LYS A 139 -15.48 -1.34 -5.57
C LYS A 139 -15.36 -0.33 -6.71
N GLY A 140 -15.01 -0.77 -7.92
CA GLY A 140 -14.73 0.10 -9.06
C GLY A 140 -13.51 1.02 -8.83
N LYS A 141 -13.31 1.98 -9.73
CA LYS A 141 -12.25 2.99 -9.57
C LYS A 141 -12.66 4.02 -8.51
N PRO A 142 -11.78 4.36 -7.55
CA PRO A 142 -12.02 5.46 -6.62
C PRO A 142 -12.28 6.78 -7.37
N LYS A 143 -13.17 7.62 -6.82
CA LYS A 143 -13.44 8.98 -7.29
C LYS A 143 -12.68 10.02 -6.47
#